data_AF-E5FX66-F1
#
_entry.id   AF-E5FX66-F1
#
_cell.length_a   1.000
_cell.length_b   1.000
_cell.length_c   1.000
_cell.angle_alpha   90.00
_cell.angle_beta   90.00
_cell.angle_gamma   90.00
#
_symmetry.space_group_name_H-M   'P 1'
#
loop_
_entity.id
_entity.type
_entity.pdbx_description
1 polymer ?
#
loop_
_entity_poly.entity_id
_entity_poly.type
_entity_poly.pdbx_seq_one_letter_code
_entity_poly.pdbx_strand_id
1 'polypeptide(L)'
;DDITGHMFETHMRSLITKGVLMGYGDNVYAPDKLVTRAEFATFIARALNLPKADSNFEDVPKTYGLYDGVSRAYGAKIINGRTNETFSPNDVITREEMSIMVKRALDYKNIKVAVSPLTFTDKDSINYKEHVQVMVATQIIKGYPEDNTFRPHLSATRGMASAMLDRMLQTIEKNGNTNPVETKKYVVTNVRENGTEQEVERYNTYKEAVTAAQNKGMNAVKYENEFLWIKDGFASAKRITGQNIINIYDENLATVYTYIQYGTELKVLEVGEDRVKVQLSGLTGYVKKNEITLIPTNEMKQSSYYVKSDGYLYHKYYTYNTSSPGYTEFRYGVAPSFMKQGQQMYSVDGKTFGDETFYQYFNYLSLRSKTDYTAEQLDSYVKSIKPDSPLIGLGKKFKEVESKYNVNALFLYSLAIHESYYGTSALAKDKNNLFGLKATDDSPYGNGEAFNSKEDCIEHAAKLYMNEGYLNPGHWRYTATYTGDKAAGLNAKYASDANWGKKVAGHMNRFDSYLGKKEYNKYKLARVMNNVEVKKNPSISNERLYRLNTNVVVTVTGEEIINGKAWIK
;
A
#
# COMPACT_ATOMS: atom_id res chain seq x y z
N ASP A 1 -39.26 -9.95 -26.20
CA ASP A 1 -37.79 -10.04 -26.40
C ASP A 1 -37.55 -11.11 -27.46
N ASP A 2 -36.30 -11.33 -27.88
CA ASP A 2 -35.95 -12.33 -28.90
C ASP A 2 -35.99 -13.79 -28.40
N ILE A 3 -36.44 -14.02 -27.17
CA ILE A 3 -36.62 -15.36 -26.58
C ILE A 3 -38.11 -15.74 -26.41
N THR A 4 -39.06 -14.81 -26.57
CA THR A 4 -40.50 -15.12 -26.51
C THR A 4 -40.89 -16.10 -27.61
N GLY A 5 -41.46 -17.24 -27.25
CA GLY A 5 -41.86 -18.30 -28.17
C GLY A 5 -40.72 -19.22 -28.64
N HIS A 6 -39.48 -18.98 -28.19
CA HIS A 6 -38.33 -19.82 -28.53
C HIS A 6 -38.35 -21.14 -27.75
N MET A 7 -37.90 -22.25 -28.35
CA MET A 7 -37.91 -23.57 -27.70
C MET A 7 -37.11 -23.67 -26.38
N PHE A 8 -36.19 -22.72 -26.15
CA PHE A 8 -35.37 -22.63 -24.94
C PHE A 8 -35.82 -21.50 -23.99
N GLU A 9 -36.95 -20.86 -24.26
CA GLU A 9 -37.45 -19.69 -23.52
C GLU A 9 -37.45 -19.92 -22.00
N THR A 10 -38.08 -21.01 -21.55
CA THR A 10 -38.22 -21.31 -20.11
C THR A 10 -36.87 -21.38 -19.41
N HIS A 11 -35.89 -22.08 -20.02
CA HIS A 11 -34.56 -22.24 -19.45
C HIS A 11 -33.78 -20.92 -19.45
N MET A 12 -33.87 -20.13 -20.52
CA MET A 12 -33.21 -18.83 -20.60
C MET A 12 -33.78 -17.86 -19.56
N ARG A 13 -35.12 -17.78 -19.41
CA ARG A 13 -35.77 -16.92 -18.41
C ARG A 13 -35.39 -17.29 -16.98
N SER A 14 -35.24 -18.58 -16.67
CA SER A 14 -34.74 -19.05 -15.37
C SER A 14 -33.34 -18.50 -15.08
N LEU A 15 -32.41 -18.63 -16.03
CA LEU A 15 -31.03 -18.16 -15.86
C LEU A 15 -30.89 -16.63 -15.85
N ILE A 16 -31.74 -15.90 -16.56
CA ILE A 16 -31.81 -14.44 -16.50
C ILE A 16 -32.24 -14.00 -15.11
N THR A 17 -33.31 -14.60 -14.57
CA THR A 17 -33.80 -14.32 -13.21
C THR A 17 -32.73 -14.59 -12.14
N LYS A 18 -31.93 -15.65 -12.32
CA LYS A 18 -30.82 -15.99 -11.42
C LYS A 18 -29.55 -15.15 -11.65
N GLY A 19 -29.54 -14.20 -12.59
CA GLY A 19 -28.38 -13.36 -12.91
C GLY A 19 -27.23 -14.09 -13.60
N VAL A 20 -27.46 -15.31 -14.08
CA VAL A 20 -26.45 -16.15 -14.74
C VAL A 20 -26.27 -15.71 -16.19
N LEU A 21 -27.38 -15.55 -16.90
CA LEU A 21 -27.43 -15.16 -18.29
C LEU A 21 -27.76 -13.66 -18.40
N MET A 22 -26.87 -12.90 -19.02
CA MET A 22 -27.08 -11.47 -19.31
C MET A 22 -27.35 -11.29 -20.80
N GLY A 23 -28.26 -10.37 -21.14
CA GLY A 23 -28.54 -9.96 -22.51
C GLY A 23 -27.46 -9.02 -23.09
N TYR A 24 -27.61 -8.67 -24.36
CA TYR A 24 -26.75 -7.76 -25.10
C TYR A 24 -27.20 -6.28 -25.05
N GLY A 25 -28.22 -5.98 -24.23
CA GLY A 25 -28.93 -4.69 -24.24
C GLY A 25 -30.25 -4.81 -24.99
N ASP A 26 -31.12 -3.80 -24.85
CA ASP A 26 -32.37 -3.63 -25.63
C ASP A 26 -33.27 -4.87 -25.71
N ASN A 27 -33.35 -5.65 -24.62
CA ASN A 27 -34.10 -6.90 -24.55
C ASN A 27 -33.68 -7.97 -25.59
N VAL A 28 -32.40 -8.01 -25.97
CA VAL A 28 -31.81 -9.00 -26.87
C VAL A 28 -30.95 -10.00 -26.09
N TYR A 29 -31.19 -11.29 -26.25
CA TYR A 29 -30.48 -12.39 -25.56
C TYR A 29 -29.82 -13.39 -26.51
N ALA A 30 -30.14 -13.33 -27.80
CA ALA A 30 -29.59 -14.09 -28.93
C ALA A 30 -29.57 -15.61 -28.70
N PRO A 31 -30.73 -16.29 -28.61
CA PRO A 31 -30.82 -17.72 -28.29
C PRO A 31 -30.04 -18.64 -29.24
N ASP A 32 -29.96 -18.28 -30.53
CA ASP A 32 -29.29 -19.09 -31.56
C ASP A 32 -27.81 -18.73 -31.76
N LYS A 33 -27.29 -17.71 -31.05
CA LYS A 33 -25.88 -17.35 -31.12
C LYS A 33 -25.03 -18.49 -30.54
N LEU A 34 -23.98 -18.87 -31.25
CA LEU A 34 -22.97 -19.81 -30.77
C LEU A 34 -22.25 -19.27 -29.52
N VAL A 35 -21.93 -20.17 -28.60
CA VAL A 35 -21.28 -19.86 -27.32
C VAL A 35 -19.81 -20.26 -27.36
N THR A 36 -18.94 -19.37 -26.89
CA THR A 36 -17.51 -19.66 -26.71
C THR A 36 -17.23 -20.42 -25.42
N ARG A 37 -16.09 -21.10 -25.34
CA ARG A 37 -15.63 -21.80 -24.12
C ARG A 37 -15.53 -20.85 -22.92
N ALA A 38 -15.06 -19.61 -23.13
CA ALA A 38 -14.98 -18.61 -22.06
C ALA A 38 -16.36 -18.11 -21.60
N GLU A 39 -17.30 -17.91 -22.52
CA GLU A 39 -18.69 -17.54 -22.16
C GLU A 39 -19.34 -18.66 -21.32
N PHE A 40 -19.21 -19.93 -21.72
CA PHE A 40 -19.80 -21.03 -20.96
C PHE A 40 -19.16 -21.21 -19.57
N ALA A 41 -17.83 -21.11 -19.47
CA ALA A 41 -17.13 -21.11 -18.18
C ALA A 41 -17.62 -19.98 -17.25
N THR A 42 -17.84 -18.78 -17.83
CA THR A 42 -18.37 -17.62 -17.09
C THR A 42 -19.80 -17.85 -16.60
N PHE A 43 -20.66 -18.51 -17.41
CA PHE A 43 -22.01 -18.86 -16.97
C PHE A 43 -21.98 -19.82 -15.78
N ILE A 44 -21.13 -20.85 -15.81
CA ILE A 44 -20.95 -21.77 -14.67
C ILE A 44 -20.45 -21.00 -13.44
N ALA A 45 -19.47 -20.12 -13.60
CA ALA A 45 -18.90 -19.35 -12.50
C ALA A 45 -19.96 -18.51 -11.77
N ARG A 46 -20.87 -17.87 -12.52
CA ARG A 46 -22.02 -17.14 -11.97
C ARG A 46 -23.05 -18.07 -11.36
N ALA A 47 -23.43 -19.15 -12.06
CA ALA A 47 -24.44 -20.11 -11.63
C ALA A 47 -24.11 -20.74 -10.27
N LEU A 48 -22.83 -20.98 -10.00
CA LEU A 48 -22.37 -21.61 -8.75
C LEU A 48 -21.81 -20.62 -7.72
N ASN A 49 -21.79 -19.33 -8.04
CA ASN A 49 -21.17 -18.28 -7.24
C ASN A 49 -19.73 -18.65 -6.81
N LEU A 50 -18.88 -19.00 -7.79
CA LEU A 50 -17.54 -19.52 -7.54
C LEU A 50 -16.61 -18.47 -6.88
N PRO A 51 -15.73 -18.87 -5.95
CA PRO A 51 -14.78 -17.96 -5.32
C PRO A 51 -13.78 -17.40 -6.34
N LYS A 52 -13.26 -16.21 -6.08
CA LYS A 52 -12.21 -15.60 -6.91
C LYS A 52 -10.99 -16.51 -6.98
N ALA A 53 -10.39 -16.55 -8.17
CA ALA A 53 -9.14 -17.24 -8.43
C ALA A 53 -8.45 -16.58 -9.63
N ASP A 54 -7.16 -16.85 -9.78
CA ASP A 54 -6.37 -16.53 -10.97
C ASP A 54 -6.14 -17.83 -11.77
N SER A 55 -6.08 -17.70 -13.09
CA SER A 55 -5.66 -18.78 -13.99
C SER A 55 -4.26 -18.53 -14.54
N ASN A 56 -3.59 -19.61 -14.94
CA ASN A 56 -2.24 -19.55 -15.52
C ASN A 56 -2.27 -19.55 -17.05
N PHE A 57 -3.42 -19.21 -17.66
CA PHE A 57 -3.57 -19.26 -19.11
C PHE A 57 -3.05 -17.97 -19.75
N GLU A 58 -2.05 -18.10 -20.61
CA GLU A 58 -1.44 -16.96 -21.31
C GLU A 58 -2.41 -16.28 -22.28
N ASP A 59 -3.33 -17.06 -22.87
CA ASP A 59 -4.36 -16.58 -23.78
C ASP A 59 -5.62 -16.05 -23.06
N VAL A 60 -5.59 -16.00 -21.72
CA VAL A 60 -6.60 -15.35 -20.87
C VAL A 60 -5.90 -14.41 -19.89
N PRO A 61 -5.25 -13.33 -20.35
CA PRO A 61 -4.60 -12.36 -19.46
C PRO A 61 -5.63 -11.59 -18.62
N LYS A 62 -5.19 -10.93 -17.54
CA LYS A 62 -6.07 -10.12 -16.66
C LYS A 62 -6.86 -9.01 -17.38
N THR A 63 -6.41 -8.61 -18.58
CA THR A 63 -7.07 -7.63 -19.45
C THR A 63 -8.18 -8.24 -20.33
N TYR A 64 -8.29 -9.57 -20.40
CA TYR A 64 -9.33 -10.25 -21.17
C TYR A 64 -10.69 -10.09 -20.50
N GLY A 65 -11.72 -9.71 -21.27
CA GLY A 65 -13.03 -9.31 -20.73
C GLY A 65 -13.76 -10.38 -19.90
N LEU A 66 -13.44 -11.67 -20.11
CA LEU A 66 -14.01 -12.79 -19.34
C LEU A 66 -13.00 -13.45 -18.39
N TYR A 67 -11.88 -12.77 -18.09
CA TYR A 67 -10.82 -13.26 -17.20
C TYR A 67 -11.36 -13.78 -15.87
N ASP A 68 -12.23 -13.00 -15.21
CA ASP A 68 -12.77 -13.33 -13.89
C ASP A 68 -13.61 -14.63 -13.95
N GLY A 69 -14.51 -14.77 -14.94
CA GLY A 69 -15.34 -15.95 -15.09
C GLY A 69 -14.53 -17.22 -15.37
N VAL A 70 -13.57 -17.13 -16.29
CA VAL A 70 -12.67 -18.25 -16.63
C VAL A 70 -11.81 -18.63 -15.43
N SER A 71 -11.18 -17.66 -14.76
CA SER A 71 -10.26 -17.93 -13.67
C SER A 71 -10.94 -18.54 -12.44
N ARG A 72 -12.16 -18.11 -12.12
CA ARG A 72 -12.99 -18.75 -11.08
C ARG A 72 -13.31 -20.21 -11.40
N ALA A 73 -13.72 -20.49 -12.63
CA ALA A 73 -14.02 -21.85 -13.06
C ALA A 73 -12.76 -22.75 -13.06
N TYR A 74 -11.59 -22.19 -13.36
CA TYR A 74 -10.30 -22.87 -13.28
C TYR A 74 -9.91 -23.18 -11.83
N GLY A 75 -10.01 -22.20 -10.93
CA GLY A 75 -9.73 -22.38 -9.50
C GLY A 75 -10.66 -23.41 -8.83
N ALA A 76 -11.91 -23.51 -9.31
CA ALA A 76 -12.86 -24.54 -8.90
C ALA A 76 -12.61 -25.92 -9.56
N LYS A 77 -11.61 -26.04 -10.43
CA LYS A 77 -11.28 -27.24 -11.22
C LYS A 77 -12.41 -27.72 -12.14
N ILE A 78 -13.30 -26.81 -12.53
CA ILE A 78 -14.39 -27.11 -13.46
C ILE A 78 -13.90 -27.09 -14.91
N ILE A 79 -12.91 -26.26 -15.20
CA ILE A 79 -12.27 -26.19 -16.52
C ILE A 79 -10.79 -26.54 -16.44
N ASN A 80 -10.27 -27.07 -17.54
CA ASN A 80 -8.83 -27.18 -17.80
C ASN A 80 -8.54 -26.49 -19.15
N GLY A 81 -7.28 -26.13 -19.37
CA GLY A 81 -6.81 -25.71 -20.68
C GLY A 81 -6.69 -26.88 -21.66
N ARG A 82 -6.52 -26.56 -22.95
CA ARG A 82 -6.05 -27.52 -23.96
C ARG A 82 -4.61 -27.97 -23.66
N THR A 83 -3.84 -27.08 -23.04
CA THR A 83 -2.53 -27.32 -22.42
C THR A 83 -2.53 -26.75 -21.00
N ASN A 84 -1.38 -26.78 -20.32
CA ASN A 84 -1.22 -26.15 -19.01
C ASN A 84 -1.34 -24.60 -19.07
N GLU A 85 -1.04 -24.00 -20.22
CA GLU A 85 -0.91 -22.54 -20.40
C GLU A 85 -1.91 -21.97 -21.42
N THR A 86 -2.68 -22.81 -22.12
CA THR A 86 -3.60 -22.38 -23.19
C THR A 86 -5.02 -22.87 -22.93
N PHE A 87 -5.98 -21.95 -22.81
CA PHE A 87 -7.40 -22.27 -22.62
C PHE A 87 -8.18 -22.38 -23.93
N SER A 88 -7.85 -21.59 -24.95
CA SER A 88 -8.60 -21.34 -26.18
C SER A 88 -9.97 -20.70 -25.91
N PRO A 89 -10.02 -19.47 -25.37
CA PRO A 89 -11.24 -18.87 -24.84
C PRO A 89 -12.30 -18.56 -25.91
N ASN A 90 -11.88 -18.29 -27.14
CA ASN A 90 -12.76 -17.87 -28.24
C ASN A 90 -13.29 -19.03 -29.10
N ASP A 91 -12.83 -20.26 -28.85
CA ASP A 91 -13.35 -21.44 -29.54
C ASP A 91 -14.82 -21.65 -29.19
N VAL A 92 -15.64 -21.99 -30.18
CA VAL A 92 -17.04 -22.35 -29.95
C VAL A 92 -17.10 -23.68 -29.22
N ILE A 93 -17.85 -23.73 -28.12
CA ILE A 93 -17.94 -24.91 -27.28
C ILE A 93 -18.83 -25.97 -27.90
N THR A 94 -18.37 -27.22 -27.87
CA THR A 94 -19.15 -28.38 -28.32
C THR A 94 -20.03 -28.95 -27.21
N ARG A 95 -21.03 -29.75 -27.59
CA ARG A 95 -21.91 -30.47 -26.63
C ARG A 95 -21.14 -31.41 -25.70
N GLU A 96 -20.11 -32.06 -26.21
CA GLU A 96 -19.23 -32.90 -25.42
C GLU A 96 -18.43 -32.09 -24.39
N GLU A 97 -17.85 -30.95 -24.78
CA GLU A 97 -17.11 -30.07 -23.86
C GLU A 97 -18.01 -29.47 -22.77
N MET A 98 -19.24 -29.07 -23.11
CA MET A 98 -20.21 -28.64 -22.10
C MET A 98 -20.49 -29.76 -21.09
N SER A 99 -20.62 -31.01 -21.55
CA SER A 99 -20.85 -32.18 -20.68
C SER A 99 -19.70 -32.39 -19.70
N ILE A 100 -18.45 -32.17 -20.14
CA ILE A 100 -17.26 -32.25 -19.28
C ILE A 100 -17.33 -31.21 -18.17
N MET A 101 -17.60 -29.94 -18.52
CA MET A 101 -17.67 -28.85 -17.54
C MET A 101 -18.83 -29.04 -16.56
N VAL A 102 -20.00 -29.47 -17.03
CA VAL A 102 -21.19 -29.70 -16.18
C VAL A 102 -20.97 -30.86 -15.23
N LYS A 103 -20.37 -31.97 -15.67
CA LYS A 103 -20.02 -33.08 -14.77
C LYS A 103 -19.04 -32.62 -13.68
N ARG A 104 -18.02 -31.82 -14.03
CA ARG A 104 -17.08 -31.27 -13.06
C ARG A 104 -17.74 -30.27 -12.11
N ALA A 105 -18.74 -29.52 -12.55
CA ALA A 105 -19.56 -28.68 -11.69
C ALA A 105 -20.38 -29.49 -10.68
N LEU A 106 -20.95 -30.63 -11.08
CA LEU A 106 -21.61 -31.56 -10.16
C LEU A 106 -20.62 -32.15 -9.15
N ASP A 107 -19.43 -32.56 -9.61
CA ASP A 107 -18.34 -33.02 -8.73
C ASP A 107 -17.90 -31.95 -7.74
N TYR A 108 -17.76 -30.70 -8.19
CA TYR A 108 -17.45 -29.55 -7.35
C TYR A 108 -18.50 -29.38 -6.26
N LYS A 109 -19.76 -29.71 -6.52
CA LYS A 109 -20.84 -29.71 -5.53
C LYS A 109 -20.95 -31.01 -4.72
N ASN A 110 -19.98 -31.92 -4.77
CA ASN A 110 -20.06 -33.24 -4.11
C ASN A 110 -21.24 -34.12 -4.56
N ILE A 111 -21.79 -33.89 -5.76
CA ILE A 111 -22.88 -34.69 -6.31
C ILE A 111 -22.28 -35.82 -7.14
N LYS A 112 -22.30 -37.03 -6.59
CA LYS A 112 -21.84 -38.23 -7.27
C LYS A 112 -23.02 -38.92 -7.94
N VAL A 113 -22.94 -39.08 -9.25
CA VAL A 113 -23.99 -39.69 -10.07
C VAL A 113 -23.45 -40.98 -10.65
N ALA A 114 -24.18 -42.08 -10.48
CA ALA A 114 -23.87 -43.33 -11.16
C ALA A 114 -24.08 -43.17 -12.68
N VAL A 115 -23.13 -43.66 -13.48
CA VAL A 115 -23.22 -43.61 -14.94
C VAL A 115 -24.39 -44.45 -15.46
N SER A 116 -25.03 -44.00 -16.54
CA SER A 116 -26.02 -44.77 -17.30
C SER A 116 -25.45 -45.22 -18.65
N PRO A 117 -25.85 -46.38 -19.21
CA PRO A 117 -25.42 -46.78 -20.55
C PRO A 117 -25.82 -45.77 -21.63
N LEU A 118 -24.97 -45.59 -22.65
CA LEU A 118 -25.28 -44.74 -23.81
C LEU A 118 -26.06 -45.56 -24.85
N THR A 119 -27.27 -45.11 -25.18
CA THR A 119 -28.16 -45.73 -26.18
C THR A 119 -28.23 -44.96 -27.50
N PHE A 120 -27.42 -43.90 -27.65
CA PHE A 120 -27.40 -43.09 -28.86
C PHE A 120 -26.76 -43.84 -30.04
N THR A 121 -27.25 -43.56 -31.25
CA THR A 121 -26.77 -44.17 -32.50
C THR A 121 -25.36 -43.71 -32.86
N ASP A 122 -24.95 -42.52 -32.44
CA ASP A 122 -23.63 -41.92 -32.66
C ASP A 122 -22.68 -42.05 -31.44
N LYS A 123 -22.97 -42.96 -30.51
CA LYS A 123 -22.20 -43.12 -29.26
C LYS A 123 -20.70 -43.37 -29.44
N ASP A 124 -20.29 -43.90 -30.59
CA ASP A 124 -18.89 -44.20 -30.90
C ASP A 124 -18.11 -42.96 -31.36
N SER A 125 -18.79 -41.86 -31.67
CA SER A 125 -18.18 -40.55 -31.91
C SER A 125 -17.91 -39.76 -30.61
N ILE A 126 -18.27 -40.30 -29.45
CA ILE A 126 -18.10 -39.65 -28.14
C ILE A 126 -16.74 -40.07 -27.56
N ASN A 127 -15.86 -39.10 -27.35
CA ASN A 127 -14.53 -39.29 -26.76
C ASN A 127 -14.59 -39.42 -25.24
N TYR A 128 -15.45 -38.64 -24.58
CA TYR A 128 -15.56 -38.53 -23.13
C TYR A 128 -16.84 -39.21 -22.61
N LYS A 129 -16.98 -40.52 -22.91
CA LYS A 129 -18.20 -41.31 -22.66
C LYS A 129 -18.75 -41.16 -21.24
N GLU A 130 -17.91 -41.27 -20.19
CA GLU A 130 -18.35 -41.16 -18.80
C GLU A 130 -19.06 -39.83 -18.49
N HIS A 131 -18.56 -38.71 -19.02
CA HIS A 131 -19.14 -37.39 -18.80
C HIS A 131 -20.54 -37.32 -19.41
N VAL A 132 -20.71 -37.85 -20.62
CA VAL A 132 -22.02 -37.94 -21.29
C VAL A 132 -22.96 -38.90 -20.57
N GLN A 133 -22.45 -40.03 -20.06
CA GLN A 133 -23.26 -40.99 -19.30
C GLN A 133 -23.84 -40.36 -18.03
N VAL A 134 -23.10 -39.48 -17.36
CA VAL A 134 -23.61 -38.70 -16.22
C VAL A 134 -24.69 -37.72 -16.67
N MET A 135 -24.52 -37.04 -17.81
CA MET A 135 -25.55 -36.14 -18.35
C MET A 135 -26.86 -36.86 -18.71
N VAL A 136 -26.77 -38.10 -19.19
CA VAL A 136 -27.94 -38.97 -19.47
C VAL A 136 -28.59 -39.44 -18.16
N ALA A 137 -27.78 -39.92 -17.20
CA ALA A 137 -28.27 -40.38 -15.91
C ALA A 137 -29.03 -39.28 -15.15
N THR A 138 -28.54 -38.05 -15.23
CA THR A 138 -29.17 -36.87 -14.60
C THR A 138 -30.32 -36.26 -15.41
N GLN A 139 -30.56 -36.72 -16.64
CA GLN A 139 -31.51 -36.11 -17.58
C GLN A 139 -31.19 -34.65 -17.95
N ILE A 140 -29.95 -34.21 -17.74
CA ILE A 140 -29.45 -32.90 -18.18
C ILE A 140 -29.41 -32.87 -19.73
N ILE A 141 -29.00 -33.99 -20.35
CA ILE A 141 -29.05 -34.18 -21.80
C ILE A 141 -29.98 -35.34 -22.15
N LYS A 142 -30.87 -35.09 -23.12
CA LYS A 142 -31.85 -36.08 -23.63
C LYS A 142 -31.56 -36.57 -25.05
N GLY A 143 -30.53 -36.01 -25.72
CA GLY A 143 -30.26 -36.26 -27.14
C GLY A 143 -31.27 -35.62 -28.07
N TYR A 144 -31.18 -35.97 -29.35
CA TYR A 144 -32.14 -35.61 -30.40
C TYR A 144 -33.09 -36.79 -30.60
N PRO A 145 -34.38 -36.67 -30.22
CA PRO A 145 -35.30 -37.80 -30.26
C PRO A 145 -35.65 -38.23 -31.69
N GLU A 146 -35.46 -37.36 -32.68
CA GLU A 146 -35.82 -37.64 -34.07
C GLU A 146 -34.95 -38.72 -34.70
N ASP A 147 -33.67 -38.80 -34.31
CA ASP A 147 -32.66 -39.72 -34.86
C ASP A 147 -31.88 -40.50 -33.79
N ASN A 148 -32.25 -40.31 -32.51
CA ASN A 148 -31.60 -40.89 -31.34
C ASN A 148 -30.08 -40.62 -31.30
N THR A 149 -29.65 -39.39 -31.63
CA THR A 149 -28.24 -38.96 -31.60
C THR A 149 -27.90 -38.05 -30.41
N PHE A 150 -26.64 -38.07 -29.99
CA PHE A 150 -26.07 -37.12 -29.02
C PHE A 150 -25.51 -35.86 -29.68
N ARG A 151 -24.87 -36.01 -30.85
CA ARG A 151 -24.12 -35.02 -31.63
C ARG A 151 -22.94 -34.39 -30.87
N PRO A 152 -21.86 -35.15 -30.57
CA PRO A 152 -20.80 -34.70 -29.65
C PRO A 152 -20.06 -33.44 -30.12
N HIS A 153 -19.83 -33.33 -31.42
CA HIS A 153 -19.07 -32.23 -32.03
C HIS A 153 -19.93 -31.05 -32.49
N LEU A 154 -21.25 -31.10 -32.26
CA LEU A 154 -22.12 -29.99 -32.61
C LEU A 154 -21.84 -28.81 -31.67
N SER A 155 -21.54 -27.66 -32.28
CA SER A 155 -21.39 -26.37 -31.60
C SER A 155 -22.68 -25.96 -30.90
N ALA A 156 -22.55 -25.44 -29.68
CA ALA A 156 -23.70 -25.11 -28.84
C ALA A 156 -24.16 -23.67 -29.05
N THR A 157 -25.49 -23.48 -29.15
CA THR A 157 -26.11 -22.15 -29.08
C THR A 157 -26.32 -21.71 -27.62
N ARG A 158 -26.56 -20.41 -27.40
CA ARG A 158 -26.89 -19.86 -26.07
C ARG A 158 -28.12 -20.51 -25.46
N GLY A 159 -29.14 -20.83 -26.26
CA GLY A 159 -30.32 -21.55 -25.81
C GLY A 159 -29.99 -22.98 -25.35
N MET A 160 -29.16 -23.71 -26.11
CA MET A 160 -28.71 -25.05 -25.72
C MET A 160 -27.88 -25.03 -24.43
N ALA A 161 -26.92 -24.09 -24.33
CA ALA A 161 -26.12 -23.88 -23.13
C ALA A 161 -26.99 -23.55 -21.92
N SER A 162 -28.01 -22.70 -22.12
CA SER A 162 -28.96 -22.32 -21.06
C SER A 162 -29.79 -23.50 -20.57
N ALA A 163 -30.29 -24.34 -21.48
CA ALA A 163 -31.02 -25.55 -21.11
C ALA A 163 -30.17 -26.53 -20.30
N MET A 164 -28.89 -26.68 -20.65
CA MET A 164 -27.98 -27.56 -19.92
C MET A 164 -27.67 -27.01 -18.51
N LEU A 165 -27.39 -25.72 -18.39
CA LEU A 165 -27.08 -25.06 -17.12
C LEU A 165 -28.28 -25.02 -16.17
N ASP A 166 -29.48 -24.73 -16.69
CA ASP A 166 -30.69 -24.70 -15.88
C ASP A 166 -31.00 -26.10 -15.31
N ARG A 167 -30.86 -27.15 -16.12
CA ARG A 167 -31.02 -28.54 -15.63
C ARG A 167 -29.93 -28.93 -14.64
N MET A 168 -28.68 -28.51 -14.85
CA MET A 168 -27.61 -28.70 -13.87
C MET A 168 -27.97 -28.08 -12.52
N LEU A 169 -28.48 -26.84 -12.51
CA LEU A 169 -28.93 -26.17 -11.29
C LEU A 169 -30.09 -26.92 -10.63
N GLN A 170 -31.07 -27.39 -11.40
CA GLN A 170 -32.16 -28.22 -10.88
C GLN A 170 -31.65 -29.53 -10.28
N THR A 171 -30.65 -30.17 -10.88
CA THR A 171 -29.99 -31.35 -10.30
C THR A 171 -29.31 -31.02 -8.98
N ILE A 172 -28.62 -29.89 -8.88
CA ILE A 172 -27.97 -29.42 -7.64
C ILE A 172 -29.02 -29.15 -6.55
N GLU A 173 -30.11 -28.46 -6.90
CA GLU A 173 -31.21 -28.15 -5.98
C GLU A 173 -31.87 -29.45 -5.46
N LYS A 174 -32.14 -30.43 -6.33
CA LYS A 174 -32.71 -31.73 -5.96
C LYS A 174 -31.81 -32.55 -5.03
N ASN A 175 -30.49 -32.34 -5.06
CA ASN A 175 -29.53 -33.01 -4.20
C ASN A 175 -29.20 -32.22 -2.92
N GLY A 176 -30.05 -31.25 -2.55
CA GLY A 176 -29.93 -30.53 -1.28
C GLY A 176 -28.89 -29.41 -1.26
N ASN A 177 -28.43 -28.94 -2.43
CA ASN A 177 -27.45 -27.86 -2.57
C ASN A 177 -26.20 -28.07 -1.71
N THR A 178 -25.63 -29.27 -1.82
CA THR A 178 -24.44 -29.72 -1.09
C THR A 178 -23.29 -28.71 -1.19
N ASN A 179 -22.55 -28.58 -0.08
CA ASN A 179 -21.41 -27.68 -0.01
C ASN A 179 -20.38 -28.03 -1.08
N PRO A 180 -19.71 -27.01 -1.67
CA PRO A 180 -18.59 -27.26 -2.56
C PRO A 180 -17.52 -28.15 -1.93
N VAL A 181 -16.81 -28.92 -2.75
CA VAL A 181 -15.50 -29.48 -2.38
C VAL A 181 -14.63 -28.30 -1.96
N GLU A 182 -14.10 -28.35 -0.73
CA GLU A 182 -13.34 -27.25 -0.15
C GLU A 182 -12.15 -26.90 -1.06
N THR A 183 -12.22 -25.75 -1.72
CA THR A 183 -11.07 -25.20 -2.46
C THR A 183 -10.17 -24.53 -1.44
N LYS A 184 -9.10 -25.24 -1.08
CA LYS A 184 -8.03 -24.72 -0.24
C LYS A 184 -7.64 -23.30 -0.70
N LYS A 185 -7.83 -22.30 0.17
CA LYS A 185 -7.88 -20.87 -0.22
C LYS A 185 -6.51 -20.18 -0.21
N TYR A 186 -5.60 -20.65 0.64
CA TYR A 186 -4.29 -20.04 0.84
C TYR A 186 -3.26 -20.73 -0.03
N VAL A 187 -2.48 -19.96 -0.79
CA VAL A 187 -1.55 -20.48 -1.79
C VAL A 187 -0.13 -20.24 -1.32
N VAL A 188 0.60 -21.32 -1.01
CA VAL A 188 2.05 -21.24 -0.82
C VAL A 188 2.69 -20.97 -2.18
N THR A 189 3.48 -19.91 -2.25
CA THR A 189 4.03 -19.36 -3.48
C THR A 189 5.53 -19.20 -3.36
N ASN A 190 6.24 -19.55 -4.43
CA ASN A 190 7.65 -19.19 -4.60
C ASN A 190 7.75 -17.99 -5.55
N VAL A 191 8.19 -16.85 -5.04
CA VAL A 191 8.49 -15.65 -5.82
C VAL A 191 9.96 -15.70 -6.23
N ARG A 192 10.23 -16.00 -7.49
CA ARG A 192 11.60 -16.14 -8.03
C ARG A 192 12.27 -14.77 -8.17
N GLU A 193 13.59 -14.74 -8.30
CA GLU A 193 14.40 -13.50 -8.38
C GLU A 193 13.96 -12.54 -9.51
N ASN A 194 13.42 -13.09 -10.60
CA ASN A 194 12.87 -12.29 -11.71
C ASN A 194 11.43 -11.77 -11.47
N GLY A 195 10.88 -11.97 -10.26
CA GLY A 195 9.54 -11.58 -9.88
C GLY A 195 8.43 -12.53 -10.36
N THR A 196 8.76 -13.66 -11.00
CA THR A 196 7.75 -14.64 -11.41
C THR A 196 7.27 -15.47 -10.21
N GLU A 197 5.96 -15.65 -10.13
CA GLU A 197 5.32 -16.44 -9.08
C GLU A 197 5.11 -17.89 -9.52
N GLN A 198 5.38 -18.84 -8.62
CA GLN A 198 5.05 -20.26 -8.80
C GLN A 198 4.18 -20.75 -7.64
N GLU A 199 2.95 -21.17 -7.95
CA GLU A 199 2.11 -21.89 -6.99
C GLU A 199 2.73 -23.24 -6.65
N VAL A 200 2.85 -23.52 -5.34
CA VAL A 200 3.44 -24.75 -4.82
C VAL A 200 2.37 -25.69 -4.28
N GLU A 201 1.55 -25.20 -3.35
CA GLU A 201 0.47 -25.97 -2.74
C GLU A 201 -0.57 -25.03 -2.12
N ARG A 202 -1.80 -25.53 -1.97
CA ARG A 202 -2.89 -24.82 -1.30
C ARG A 202 -3.19 -25.40 0.07
N TYR A 203 -3.68 -24.56 0.99
CA TYR A 203 -4.12 -24.91 2.34
C TYR A 203 -5.46 -24.27 2.71
N ASN A 204 -6.18 -24.88 3.66
CA ASN A 204 -7.47 -24.38 4.12
C ASN A 204 -7.32 -23.20 5.06
N THR A 205 -6.26 -23.19 5.86
CA THR A 205 -5.99 -22.12 6.84
C THR A 205 -4.70 -21.36 6.52
N TYR A 206 -4.67 -20.09 6.92
CA TYR A 206 -3.48 -19.23 6.82
C TYR A 206 -2.30 -19.84 7.58
N LYS A 207 -2.56 -20.37 8.79
CA LYS A 207 -1.53 -20.94 9.68
C LYS A 207 -0.85 -22.16 9.06
N GLU A 208 -1.62 -23.07 8.47
CA GLU A 208 -1.07 -24.23 7.76
C GLU A 208 -0.22 -23.78 6.56
N ALA A 209 -0.71 -22.81 5.78
CA ALA A 209 0.02 -22.30 4.62
C ALA A 209 1.36 -21.67 5.01
N VAL A 210 1.39 -20.82 6.04
CA VAL A 210 2.64 -20.18 6.50
C VAL A 210 3.61 -21.22 7.06
N THR A 211 3.13 -22.17 7.87
CA THR A 211 3.96 -23.26 8.41
C THR A 211 4.57 -24.07 7.26
N ALA A 212 3.78 -24.41 6.25
CA ALA A 212 4.25 -25.13 5.08
C ALA A 212 5.24 -24.31 4.25
N ALA A 213 4.99 -23.01 4.05
CA ALA A 213 5.90 -22.12 3.34
C ALA A 213 7.27 -22.08 4.03
N GLN A 214 7.29 -21.90 5.35
CA GLN A 214 8.51 -21.89 6.16
C GLN A 214 9.26 -23.24 6.07
N ASN A 215 8.56 -24.35 6.28
CA ASN A 215 9.16 -25.70 6.26
C ASN A 215 9.73 -26.07 4.88
N LYS A 216 9.08 -25.61 3.81
CA LYS A 216 9.51 -25.86 2.42
C LYS A 216 10.53 -24.82 1.92
N GLY A 217 10.87 -23.81 2.71
CA GLY A 217 11.77 -22.72 2.29
C GLY A 217 11.17 -21.79 1.23
N MET A 218 9.84 -21.75 1.12
CA MET A 218 9.12 -20.83 0.23
C MET A 218 9.03 -19.44 0.86
N ASN A 219 8.86 -18.41 0.04
CA ASN A 219 8.99 -17.02 0.46
C ASN A 219 7.68 -16.23 0.50
N ALA A 220 6.54 -16.85 0.15
CA ALA A 220 5.26 -16.17 0.16
C ALA A 220 4.05 -17.09 0.43
N VAL A 221 2.98 -16.51 0.99
CA VAL A 221 1.63 -17.08 1.01
C VAL A 221 0.65 -16.03 0.49
N LYS A 222 -0.20 -16.44 -0.46
CA LYS A 222 -1.25 -15.59 -1.04
C LYS A 222 -2.64 -16.04 -0.61
N TYR A 223 -3.56 -15.10 -0.61
CA TYR A 223 -5.00 -15.34 -0.63
C TYR A 223 -5.59 -14.47 -1.73
N GLU A 224 -6.32 -15.09 -2.66
CA GLU A 224 -6.65 -14.46 -3.94
C GLU A 224 -5.37 -13.88 -4.58
N ASN A 225 -5.31 -12.56 -4.76
CA ASN A 225 -4.22 -11.88 -5.45
C ASN A 225 -3.32 -11.07 -4.52
N GLU A 226 -3.52 -11.19 -3.21
CA GLU A 226 -2.73 -10.46 -2.21
C GLU A 226 -1.78 -11.39 -1.45
N PHE A 227 -0.55 -10.91 -1.21
CA PHE A 227 0.37 -11.54 -0.28
C PHE A 227 -0.11 -11.31 1.16
N LEU A 228 -0.34 -12.40 1.88
CA LEU A 228 -0.69 -12.37 3.30
C LEU A 228 0.49 -12.69 4.21
N TRP A 229 1.53 -13.32 3.67
CA TRP A 229 2.80 -13.57 4.33
C TRP A 229 3.93 -13.50 3.31
N ILE A 230 5.04 -12.89 3.71
CA ILE A 230 6.30 -12.85 2.95
C ILE A 230 7.44 -13.16 3.90
N LYS A 231 8.46 -13.87 3.42
CA LYS A 231 9.68 -14.14 4.20
C LYS A 231 10.49 -12.86 4.42
N ASP A 232 10.64 -12.08 3.38
CA ASP A 232 11.32 -10.79 3.39
C ASP A 232 10.72 -9.86 2.32
N GLY A 233 10.94 -8.56 2.52
CA GLY A 233 10.52 -7.55 1.58
C GLY A 233 10.15 -6.27 2.29
N PHE A 234 9.11 -5.63 1.77
CA PHE A 234 8.58 -4.38 2.28
C PHE A 234 7.05 -4.42 2.30
N ALA A 235 6.47 -3.40 2.88
CA ALA A 235 5.05 -3.13 2.84
C ALA A 235 4.84 -1.71 2.33
N SER A 236 3.73 -1.50 1.63
CA SER A 236 3.23 -0.16 1.34
C SER A 236 1.94 0.10 2.10
N ALA A 237 1.84 1.28 2.71
CA ALA A 237 0.64 1.75 3.37
C ALA A 237 -0.54 1.80 2.37
N LYS A 238 -1.66 1.12 2.65
CA LYS A 238 -2.85 1.10 1.77
C LYS A 238 -3.59 2.42 1.82
N ARG A 239 -4.26 2.77 0.73
CA ARG A 239 -5.27 3.84 0.74
C ARG A 239 -6.60 3.23 1.15
N ILE A 240 -7.11 3.64 2.31
CA ILE A 240 -8.39 3.16 2.86
C ILE A 240 -9.39 4.31 2.81
N THR A 241 -10.57 4.07 2.24
CA THR A 241 -11.64 5.08 2.17
C THR A 241 -12.01 5.54 3.58
N GLY A 242 -11.97 6.86 3.82
CA GLY A 242 -12.26 7.46 5.13
C GLY A 242 -11.10 7.44 6.12
N GLN A 243 -9.90 6.97 5.72
CA GLN A 243 -8.71 6.95 6.56
C GLN A 243 -7.50 7.51 5.78
N ASN A 244 -7.08 8.72 6.14
CA ASN A 244 -5.97 9.42 5.48
C ASN A 244 -4.58 9.07 6.06
N ILE A 245 -4.55 8.43 7.24
CA ILE A 245 -3.32 8.06 7.95
C ILE A 245 -3.35 6.61 8.41
N ILE A 246 -2.17 5.99 8.50
CA ILE A 246 -1.95 4.66 9.06
C ILE A 246 -1.09 4.81 10.31
N ASN A 247 -1.50 4.16 11.39
CA ASN A 247 -0.80 4.24 12.66
C ASN A 247 0.30 3.18 12.75
N ILE A 248 1.41 3.53 13.40
CA ILE A 248 2.45 2.61 13.83
C ILE A 248 2.32 2.46 15.34
N TYR A 249 2.18 1.22 15.79
CA TYR A 249 1.87 0.85 17.16
C TYR A 249 3.04 0.16 17.87
N ASP A 250 2.87 0.00 19.17
CA ASP A 250 3.53 -1.05 19.94
C ASP A 250 3.06 -2.45 19.50
N GLU A 251 3.68 -3.48 20.07
CA GLU A 251 3.39 -4.88 19.73
C GLU A 251 1.93 -5.26 19.93
N ASN A 252 1.29 -4.77 20.99
CA ASN A 252 -0.08 -5.15 21.31
C ASN A 252 -1.14 -4.33 20.54
N LEU A 253 -0.74 -3.47 19.60
CA LEU A 253 -1.60 -2.53 18.90
C LEU A 253 -2.39 -1.59 19.83
N ALA A 254 -1.89 -1.37 21.04
CA ALA A 254 -2.55 -0.63 22.11
C ALA A 254 -2.12 0.84 22.15
N THR A 255 -0.83 1.09 21.91
CA THR A 255 -0.24 2.42 21.96
C THR A 255 0.23 2.83 20.57
N VAL A 256 -0.27 3.97 20.08
CA VAL A 256 0.23 4.57 18.85
C VAL A 256 1.55 5.28 19.14
N TYR A 257 2.62 4.87 18.47
CA TYR A 257 3.91 5.58 18.48
C TYR A 257 3.88 6.79 17.57
N THR A 258 3.37 6.61 16.35
CA THR A 258 3.27 7.66 15.32
C THR A 258 2.27 7.25 14.23
N TYR A 259 2.13 8.08 13.20
CA TYR A 259 1.26 7.87 12.06
C TYR A 259 1.95 8.26 10.76
N ILE A 260 1.54 7.66 9.64
CA ILE A 260 2.11 7.86 8.30
C ILE A 260 1.01 8.05 7.26
N GLN A 261 1.34 8.68 6.14
CA GLN A 261 0.44 8.76 4.98
C GLN A 261 0.37 7.43 4.21
N TYR A 262 -0.74 7.20 3.49
CA TYR A 262 -0.84 6.10 2.54
C TYR A 262 0.28 6.16 1.47
N GLY A 263 0.63 5.02 0.90
CA GLY A 263 1.72 4.90 -0.08
C GLY A 263 3.13 4.92 0.51
N THR A 264 3.29 5.17 1.82
CA THR A 264 4.57 5.09 2.52
C THR A 264 5.14 3.67 2.49
N GLU A 265 6.41 3.55 2.12
CA GLU A 265 7.19 2.30 2.13
C GLU A 265 7.69 1.98 3.55
N LEU A 266 7.56 0.72 3.95
CA LEU A 266 7.91 0.20 5.26
C LEU A 266 8.75 -1.06 5.09
N LYS A 267 9.91 -1.16 5.76
CA LYS A 267 10.67 -2.41 5.75
C LYS A 267 9.94 -3.44 6.60
N VAL A 268 9.65 -4.61 6.04
CA VAL A 268 9.03 -5.71 6.80
C VAL A 268 10.13 -6.46 7.54
N LEU A 269 9.92 -6.65 8.83
CA LEU A 269 10.78 -7.45 9.71
C LEU A 269 10.15 -8.81 10.02
N GLU A 270 8.83 -8.83 10.22
CA GLU A 270 8.08 -10.05 10.56
C GLU A 270 6.60 -9.89 10.20
N VAL A 271 5.98 -10.93 9.63
CA VAL A 271 4.54 -10.95 9.32
C VAL A 271 3.81 -11.88 10.27
N GLY A 272 2.97 -11.30 11.13
CA GLY A 272 2.09 -12.02 12.05
C GLY A 272 0.71 -12.32 11.47
N GLU A 273 -0.20 -12.76 12.33
CA GLU A 273 -1.56 -13.14 11.94
C GLU A 273 -2.46 -11.93 11.67
N ASP A 274 -2.39 -10.89 12.49
CA ASP A 274 -3.20 -9.67 12.40
C ASP A 274 -2.36 -8.39 12.22
N ARG A 275 -1.05 -8.46 12.45
CA ARG A 275 -0.11 -7.34 12.41
C ARG A 275 1.20 -7.69 11.74
N VAL A 276 1.91 -6.66 11.30
CA VAL A 276 3.23 -6.78 10.68
C VAL A 276 4.21 -5.90 11.42
N LYS A 277 5.32 -6.49 11.85
CA LYS A 277 6.44 -5.78 12.44
C LYS A 277 7.21 -5.09 11.33
N VAL A 278 7.34 -3.78 11.44
CA VAL A 278 7.94 -2.94 10.40
C VAL A 278 9.00 -2.02 10.98
N GLN A 279 9.92 -1.62 10.12
CA GLN A 279 10.86 -0.54 10.37
C GLN A 279 10.63 0.62 9.39
N LEU A 280 10.61 1.83 9.92
CA LEU A 280 10.55 3.07 9.16
C LEU A 280 11.39 4.13 9.86
N SER A 281 12.29 4.79 9.14
CA SER A 281 13.25 5.70 9.78
C SER A 281 14.03 4.94 10.87
N GLY A 282 14.29 5.56 12.03
CA GLY A 282 14.83 4.86 13.20
C GLY A 282 13.79 4.13 14.06
N LEU A 283 12.52 4.03 13.63
CA LEU A 283 11.43 3.46 14.43
C LEU A 283 11.16 2.01 14.00
N THR A 284 11.11 1.11 14.99
CA THR A 284 10.51 -0.22 14.83
C THR A 284 9.18 -0.25 15.56
N GLY A 285 8.14 -0.75 14.90
CA GLY A 285 6.80 -0.87 15.46
C GLY A 285 5.94 -1.84 14.68
N TYR A 286 4.64 -1.78 14.88
CA TYR A 286 3.68 -2.69 14.24
C TYR A 286 2.60 -1.91 13.49
N VAL A 287 2.18 -2.44 12.36
CA VAL A 287 1.03 -1.96 11.58
C VAL A 287 0.01 -3.07 11.46
N LYS A 288 -1.28 -2.73 11.39
CA LYS A 288 -2.32 -3.73 11.16
C LYS A 288 -2.16 -4.32 9.76
N LYS A 289 -2.25 -5.64 9.63
CA LYS A 289 -1.99 -6.33 8.37
C LYS A 289 -2.95 -5.92 7.24
N ASN A 290 -4.20 -5.60 7.58
CA ASN A 290 -5.20 -5.15 6.60
C ASN A 290 -4.97 -3.69 6.12
N GLU A 291 -4.09 -2.92 6.78
CA GLU A 291 -3.77 -1.53 6.42
C GLU A 291 -2.55 -1.42 5.49
N ILE A 292 -1.96 -2.55 5.08
CA ILE A 292 -0.78 -2.57 4.22
C ILE A 292 -0.90 -3.58 3.09
N THR A 293 -0.12 -3.36 2.03
CA THR A 293 0.14 -4.33 0.96
C THR A 293 1.56 -4.84 1.13
N LEU A 294 1.73 -6.15 1.30
CA LEU A 294 3.04 -6.80 1.34
C LEU A 294 3.63 -6.92 -0.06
N ILE A 295 4.92 -6.64 -0.19
CA ILE A 295 5.69 -6.68 -1.43
C ILE A 295 6.94 -7.54 -1.16
N PRO A 296 6.99 -8.79 -1.65
CA PRO A 296 8.16 -9.64 -1.55
C PRO A 296 9.39 -8.95 -2.16
N THR A 297 10.59 -9.21 -1.61
CA THR A 297 11.84 -8.61 -2.11
C THR A 297 12.01 -8.76 -3.62
N ASN A 298 11.71 -9.95 -4.15
CA ASN A 298 11.88 -10.24 -5.57
C ASN A 298 10.81 -9.61 -6.49
N GLU A 299 9.72 -9.07 -5.93
CA GLU A 299 8.75 -8.28 -6.70
C GLU A 299 9.00 -6.77 -6.64
N MET A 300 9.92 -6.35 -5.77
CA MET A 300 10.21 -4.94 -5.57
C MET A 300 10.97 -4.38 -6.78
N LYS A 301 10.23 -3.77 -7.72
CA LYS A 301 10.79 -3.14 -8.92
C LYS A 301 11.31 -1.73 -8.68
N GLN A 302 10.73 -1.03 -7.73
CA GLN A 302 11.05 0.35 -7.36
C GLN A 302 11.14 0.42 -5.84
N SER A 303 11.99 1.28 -5.32
CA SER A 303 12.11 1.54 -3.88
C SER A 303 12.73 2.92 -3.64
N SER A 304 12.57 3.44 -2.43
CA SER A 304 13.16 4.71 -2.03
C SER A 304 14.68 4.60 -1.92
N TYR A 305 15.40 5.59 -2.46
CA TYR A 305 16.86 5.62 -2.42
C TYR A 305 17.39 7.04 -2.23
N TYR A 306 18.66 7.12 -1.88
CA TYR A 306 19.41 8.37 -1.77
C TYR A 306 20.45 8.44 -2.86
N VAL A 307 20.71 9.64 -3.36
CA VAL A 307 21.69 9.89 -4.40
C VAL A 307 22.44 11.18 -4.14
N LYS A 308 23.73 11.19 -4.44
CA LYS A 308 24.55 12.40 -4.41
C LYS A 308 24.45 13.14 -5.74
N SER A 309 24.07 14.41 -5.69
CA SER A 309 24.18 15.34 -6.81
C SER A 309 24.72 16.69 -6.35
N ASP A 310 25.68 17.26 -7.08
CA ASP A 310 26.20 18.62 -6.87
C ASP A 310 26.72 18.86 -5.43
N GLY A 311 27.29 17.80 -4.84
CA GLY A 311 27.79 17.80 -3.45
C GLY A 311 26.70 17.65 -2.38
N TYR A 312 25.44 17.48 -2.76
CA TYR A 312 24.30 17.35 -1.86
C TYR A 312 23.65 15.97 -1.93
N LEU A 313 23.08 15.55 -0.81
CA LEU A 313 22.28 14.34 -0.69
C LEU A 313 20.84 14.64 -1.08
N TYR A 314 20.32 13.89 -2.02
CA TYR A 314 18.91 13.89 -2.40
C TYR A 314 18.27 12.59 -1.95
N HIS A 315 17.05 12.70 -1.41
CA HIS A 315 16.21 11.53 -1.14
C HIS A 315 15.16 11.45 -2.24
N LYS A 316 15.17 10.33 -2.97
CA LYS A 316 14.18 9.97 -3.99
C LYS A 316 13.32 8.87 -3.41
N TYR A 317 12.13 9.23 -2.93
CA TYR A 317 11.22 8.26 -2.34
C TYR A 317 10.12 7.91 -3.34
N TYR A 318 9.79 6.62 -3.39
CA TYR A 318 8.74 6.12 -4.25
C TYR A 318 7.43 6.08 -3.48
N THR A 319 6.36 6.62 -4.07
CA THR A 319 5.03 6.58 -3.44
C THR A 319 4.17 5.53 -4.15
N TYR A 320 3.76 4.51 -3.40
CA TYR A 320 2.90 3.42 -3.88
C TYR A 320 1.42 3.76 -3.75
N ASN A 321 0.55 3.00 -4.41
CA ASN A 321 -0.91 3.02 -4.18
C ASN A 321 -1.57 4.40 -4.30
N THR A 322 -1.02 5.28 -5.15
CA THR A 322 -1.61 6.58 -5.50
C THR A 322 -2.16 6.53 -6.94
N SER A 323 -2.93 7.54 -7.32
CA SER A 323 -3.38 7.71 -8.72
C SER A 323 -2.23 7.95 -9.71
N SER A 324 -1.03 8.25 -9.22
CA SER A 324 0.16 8.54 -10.02
C SER A 324 1.40 8.07 -9.25
N PRO A 325 1.63 6.75 -9.17
CA PRO A 325 2.77 6.21 -8.45
C PRO A 325 4.06 6.65 -9.15
N GLY A 326 5.08 7.00 -8.37
CA GLY A 326 6.26 7.65 -8.92
C GLY A 326 7.25 8.12 -7.87
N TYR A 327 8.40 8.59 -8.37
CA TYR A 327 9.45 9.18 -7.54
C TYR A 327 9.16 10.65 -7.25
N THR A 328 9.27 11.02 -5.99
CA THR A 328 9.42 12.42 -5.57
C THR A 328 10.83 12.61 -5.01
N GLU A 329 11.41 13.77 -5.30
CA GLU A 329 12.76 14.13 -4.89
C GLU A 329 12.76 15.36 -3.98
N PHE A 330 13.66 15.37 -2.99
CA PHE A 330 14.08 16.61 -2.34
C PHE A 330 15.55 16.54 -1.91
N ARG A 331 16.19 17.70 -1.85
CA ARG A 331 17.52 17.86 -1.24
C ARG A 331 17.42 17.72 0.28
N TYR A 332 18.06 16.70 0.83
CA TYR A 332 18.07 16.42 2.26
C TYR A 332 19.19 17.19 2.99
N GLY A 333 20.36 17.34 2.36
CA GLY A 333 21.46 18.12 2.94
C GLY A 333 22.79 17.92 2.23
N VAL A 334 23.91 18.06 2.94
CA VAL A 334 25.25 17.78 2.38
C VAL A 334 25.41 16.28 2.17
N ALA A 335 26.00 15.85 1.05
CA ALA A 335 26.25 14.43 0.82
C ALA A 335 27.41 13.92 1.69
N PRO A 336 27.32 12.69 2.23
CA PRO A 336 28.46 12.06 2.88
C PRO A 336 29.63 11.89 1.92
N SER A 337 30.85 11.93 2.45
CA SER A 337 32.08 11.79 1.67
C SER A 337 32.20 10.41 1.01
N PHE A 338 31.70 9.35 1.66
CA PHE A 338 31.74 7.98 1.13
C PHE A 338 30.87 7.77 -0.12
N MET A 339 29.86 8.63 -0.34
CA MET A 339 28.94 8.47 -1.47
C MET A 339 29.53 9.09 -2.75
N LYS A 340 29.52 8.32 -3.84
CA LYS A 340 29.96 8.79 -5.17
C LYS A 340 28.85 9.57 -5.88
N GLN A 341 29.23 10.52 -6.74
CA GLN A 341 28.28 11.29 -7.55
C GLN A 341 27.42 10.34 -8.40
N GLY A 342 26.10 10.52 -8.37
CA GLY A 342 25.14 9.69 -9.12
C GLY A 342 24.90 8.29 -8.55
N GLN A 343 25.63 7.85 -7.50
CA GLN A 343 25.44 6.54 -6.90
C GLN A 343 24.12 6.49 -6.12
N GLN A 344 23.27 5.51 -6.45
CA GLN A 344 22.07 5.19 -5.68
C GLN A 344 22.45 4.33 -4.48
N MET A 345 21.97 4.71 -3.29
CA MET A 345 22.12 3.92 -2.07
C MET A 345 20.79 3.84 -1.32
N TYR A 346 20.49 2.67 -0.78
CA TYR A 346 19.25 2.41 -0.06
C TYR A 346 19.47 2.54 1.44
N SER A 347 18.49 3.14 2.13
CA SER A 347 18.54 3.32 3.57
C SER A 347 17.13 3.49 4.14
N VAL A 348 16.72 2.57 5.02
CA VAL A 348 15.41 2.63 5.69
C VAL A 348 15.36 3.79 6.68
N ASP A 349 16.48 4.08 7.35
CA ASP A 349 16.57 5.11 8.37
C ASP A 349 17.08 6.47 7.86
N GLY A 350 17.61 6.51 6.63
CA GLY A 350 18.28 7.68 6.06
C GLY A 350 19.59 8.04 6.75
N LYS A 351 20.16 7.11 7.51
CA LYS A 351 21.39 7.27 8.30
C LYS A 351 22.39 6.15 8.04
N THR A 352 21.92 4.92 7.90
CA THR A 352 22.71 3.71 7.69
C THR A 352 22.70 3.34 6.22
N PHE A 353 23.88 3.29 5.59
CA PHE A 353 24.08 3.08 4.17
C PHE A 353 25.09 1.95 3.95
N GLY A 354 24.60 0.70 3.93
CA GLY A 354 25.48 -0.47 4.02
C GLY A 354 26.19 -0.47 5.37
N ASP A 355 27.52 -0.53 5.36
CA ASP A 355 28.36 -0.51 6.58
C ASP A 355 28.64 0.92 7.11
N GLU A 356 28.25 1.94 6.34
CA GLU A 356 28.51 3.34 6.68
C GLU A 356 27.35 3.98 7.45
N THR A 357 27.66 4.92 8.32
CA THR A 357 26.65 5.73 9.02
C THR A 357 26.87 7.22 8.82
N PHE A 358 25.76 7.96 8.71
CA PHE A 358 25.76 9.38 8.40
C PHE A 358 24.53 10.05 9.04
N TYR A 359 24.64 11.33 9.35
CA TYR A 359 23.53 12.14 9.83
C TYR A 359 23.50 13.50 9.12
N GLN A 360 22.30 14.03 8.91
CA GLN A 360 22.13 15.38 8.41
C GLN A 360 22.06 16.37 9.57
N TYR A 361 23.07 17.23 9.67
CA TYR A 361 23.23 18.20 10.77
C TYR A 361 21.95 18.98 11.09
N PHE A 362 21.35 19.66 10.11
CA PHE A 362 20.14 20.47 10.34
C PHE A 362 18.90 19.62 10.71
N ASN A 363 18.89 18.33 10.41
CA ASN A 363 17.78 17.45 10.80
C ASN A 363 17.79 17.12 12.31
N TYR A 364 18.94 17.30 12.96
CA TYR A 364 19.18 16.97 14.37
C TYR A 364 19.69 18.16 15.20
N LEU A 365 19.90 19.32 14.58
CA LEU A 365 20.19 20.57 15.28
C LEU A 365 18.98 20.97 16.14
N SER A 366 19.22 21.29 17.41
CA SER A 366 18.17 21.77 18.28
C SER A 366 17.58 23.08 17.74
N LEU A 367 16.27 23.10 17.58
CA LEU A 367 15.47 24.25 17.21
C LEU A 367 15.37 25.27 18.36
N ARG A 368 16.02 25.01 19.49
CA ARG A 368 16.30 25.98 20.56
C ARG A 368 17.60 26.75 20.34
N SER A 369 18.44 26.33 19.39
CA SER A 369 19.64 27.09 19.00
C SER A 369 19.24 28.37 18.26
N LYS A 370 20.09 29.39 18.29
CA LYS A 370 19.87 30.64 17.55
C LYS A 370 20.69 30.64 16.26
N THR A 371 20.08 31.16 15.19
CA THR A 371 20.81 31.44 13.94
C THR A 371 21.60 32.75 14.07
N ASP A 372 22.82 32.77 13.55
CA ASP A 372 23.65 33.97 13.42
C ASP A 372 23.26 34.80 12.18
N TYR A 373 22.48 34.22 11.25
CA TYR A 373 22.01 34.95 10.08
C TYR A 373 21.08 36.10 10.49
N THR A 374 21.29 37.25 9.84
CA THR A 374 20.45 38.44 10.03
C THR A 374 19.11 38.29 9.29
N ALA A 375 18.15 39.15 9.62
CA ALA A 375 16.86 39.20 8.93
C ALA A 375 17.04 39.39 7.42
N GLU A 376 17.93 40.31 7.02
CA GLU A 376 18.20 40.66 5.62
C GLU A 376 18.85 39.51 4.87
N GLN A 377 19.74 38.76 5.53
CA GLN A 377 20.36 37.57 4.95
C GLN A 377 19.32 36.49 4.68
N LEU A 378 18.42 36.21 5.62
CA LEU A 378 17.33 35.26 5.43
C LEU A 378 16.41 35.70 4.26
N ASP A 379 15.99 36.96 4.25
CA ASP A 379 15.16 37.49 3.15
C ASP A 379 15.87 37.44 1.79
N SER A 380 17.19 37.65 1.75
CA SER A 380 17.96 37.61 0.51
C SER A 380 17.96 36.24 -0.17
N TYR A 381 17.98 35.15 0.60
CA TYR A 381 17.85 33.81 0.04
C TYR A 381 16.48 33.61 -0.60
N VAL A 382 15.41 33.96 0.11
CA VAL A 382 14.05 33.80 -0.42
C VAL A 382 13.86 34.63 -1.67
N LYS A 383 14.36 35.88 -1.67
CA LYS A 383 14.35 36.75 -2.84
C LYS A 383 15.11 36.15 -4.04
N SER A 384 16.23 35.45 -3.80
CA SER A 384 17.01 34.80 -4.87
C SER A 384 16.28 33.64 -5.56
N ILE A 385 15.40 32.95 -4.83
CA ILE A 385 14.65 31.80 -5.34
C ILE A 385 13.28 32.20 -5.87
N LYS A 386 12.60 33.10 -5.16
CA LYS A 386 11.24 33.54 -5.46
C LYS A 386 11.12 35.05 -5.18
N PRO A 387 11.47 35.91 -6.14
CA PRO A 387 11.47 37.36 -5.97
C PRO A 387 10.10 37.97 -5.62
N ASP A 388 9.00 37.30 -5.98
CA ASP A 388 7.61 37.70 -5.72
C ASP A 388 7.05 37.12 -4.40
N SER A 389 7.89 36.47 -3.58
CA SER A 389 7.47 35.80 -2.34
C SER A 389 6.92 36.79 -1.31
N PRO A 390 5.70 36.58 -0.78
CA PRO A 390 5.15 37.35 0.34
C PRO A 390 5.88 37.14 1.67
N LEU A 391 6.89 36.26 1.72
CA LEU A 391 7.73 36.09 2.92
C LEU A 391 8.85 37.13 2.99
N ILE A 392 9.22 37.76 1.87
CA ILE A 392 10.31 38.75 1.83
C ILE A 392 9.94 39.94 2.73
N GLY A 393 10.85 40.28 3.64
CA GLY A 393 10.67 41.33 4.65
C GLY A 393 10.20 40.81 6.00
N LEU A 394 9.72 39.56 6.08
CA LEU A 394 9.34 38.92 7.34
C LEU A 394 10.54 38.38 8.12
N GLY A 395 11.76 38.42 7.57
CA GLY A 395 12.99 38.03 8.26
C GLY A 395 13.14 38.71 9.62
N LYS A 396 12.74 39.98 9.74
CA LYS A 396 12.75 40.74 11.00
C LYS A 396 11.83 40.09 12.04
N LYS A 397 10.62 39.70 11.64
CA LYS A 397 9.67 39.05 12.54
C LYS A 397 10.18 37.68 12.99
N PHE A 398 10.79 36.89 12.10
CA PHE A 398 11.42 35.62 12.47
C PHE A 398 12.52 35.79 13.52
N LYS A 399 13.38 36.81 13.39
CA LYS A 399 14.43 37.12 14.39
C LYS A 399 13.87 37.63 15.72
N GLU A 400 12.78 38.40 15.66
CA GLU A 400 12.07 38.86 16.86
C GLU A 400 11.53 37.66 17.66
N VAL A 401 10.80 36.75 17.01
CA VAL A 401 10.22 35.57 17.68
C VAL A 401 11.28 34.57 18.15
N GLU A 402 12.41 34.46 17.46
CA GLU A 402 13.56 33.68 17.96
C GLU A 402 14.08 34.22 19.28
N SER A 403 14.21 35.54 19.38
CA SER A 403 14.67 36.18 20.62
C SER A 403 13.65 36.05 21.74
N LYS A 404 12.36 36.16 21.42
CA LYS A 404 11.25 36.16 22.39
C LYS A 404 10.88 34.76 22.90
N TYR A 405 10.88 33.76 22.02
CA TYR A 405 10.36 32.41 22.31
C TYR A 405 11.42 31.31 22.24
N ASN A 406 12.67 31.66 21.96
CA ASN A 406 13.77 30.71 21.83
C ASN A 406 13.46 29.58 20.84
N VAL A 407 13.01 29.99 19.64
CA VAL A 407 12.72 29.12 18.50
C VAL A 407 13.55 29.61 17.32
N ASN A 408 14.42 28.74 16.80
CA ASN A 408 15.37 29.06 15.75
C ASN A 408 14.70 29.72 14.53
N ALA A 409 15.15 30.94 14.16
CA ALA A 409 14.54 31.72 13.08
C ALA A 409 14.75 31.08 11.71
N LEU A 410 15.92 30.50 11.45
CA LEU A 410 16.23 29.79 10.21
C LEU A 410 15.27 28.61 10.00
N PHE A 411 14.96 27.86 11.06
CA PHE A 411 13.96 26.80 11.04
C PHE A 411 12.55 27.33 10.80
N LEU A 412 12.09 28.34 11.54
CA LEU A 412 10.73 28.87 11.37
C LEU A 412 10.50 29.42 9.95
N TYR A 413 11.50 30.09 9.39
CA TYR A 413 11.44 30.58 8.01
C TYR A 413 11.43 29.39 7.02
N SER A 414 12.29 28.38 7.24
CA SER A 414 12.31 27.15 6.44
C SER A 414 10.97 26.40 6.48
N LEU A 415 10.32 26.37 7.64
CA LEU A 415 9.00 25.78 7.82
C LEU A 415 7.93 26.59 7.08
N ALA A 416 7.94 27.92 7.20
CA ALA A 416 7.00 28.78 6.47
C ALA A 416 7.13 28.56 4.95
N ILE A 417 8.35 28.46 4.42
CA ILE A 417 8.57 28.13 3.00
C ILE A 417 7.93 26.79 2.65
N HIS A 418 8.13 25.78 3.49
CA HIS A 418 7.65 24.42 3.26
C HIS A 418 6.12 24.35 3.23
N GLU A 419 5.46 24.91 4.25
CA GLU A 419 4.01 24.79 4.45
C GLU A 419 3.19 25.73 3.55
N SER A 420 3.77 26.84 3.10
CA SER A 420 3.05 27.84 2.31
C SER A 420 3.53 27.98 0.87
N TYR A 421 4.43 27.11 0.41
CA TYR A 421 5.07 27.22 -0.90
C TYR A 421 5.65 28.63 -1.10
N TYR A 422 6.63 28.99 -0.27
CA TYR A 422 7.24 30.33 -0.24
C TYR A 422 6.21 31.45 -0.06
N GLY A 423 5.19 31.27 0.79
CA GLY A 423 4.18 32.28 1.09
C GLY A 423 3.09 32.45 0.04
N THR A 424 3.02 31.58 -0.98
CA THR A 424 2.11 31.77 -2.13
C THR A 424 0.93 30.81 -2.22
N SER A 425 0.79 29.89 -1.26
CA SER A 425 -0.42 29.06 -1.13
C SER A 425 -1.66 29.91 -0.91
N ALA A 426 -2.84 29.37 -1.25
CA ALA A 426 -4.13 30.06 -1.05
C ALA A 426 -4.33 30.44 0.42
N LEU A 427 -4.05 29.53 1.36
CA LEU A 427 -4.10 29.82 2.80
C LEU A 427 -3.18 30.98 3.22
N ALA A 428 -1.96 31.04 2.68
CA ALA A 428 -1.02 32.11 2.99
C ALA A 428 -1.42 33.47 2.40
N LYS A 429 -2.03 33.47 1.21
CA LYS A 429 -2.51 34.68 0.54
C LYS A 429 -3.79 35.22 1.17
N ASP A 430 -4.77 34.34 1.33
CA ASP A 430 -6.15 34.74 1.64
C ASP A 430 -6.41 34.81 3.15
N LYS A 431 -5.68 33.99 3.93
CA LYS A 431 -5.86 33.86 5.38
C LYS A 431 -4.61 34.25 6.19
N ASN A 432 -3.55 34.70 5.53
CA ASN A 432 -2.24 34.94 6.15
C ASN A 432 -1.66 33.73 6.90
N ASN A 433 -2.14 32.52 6.61
CA ASN A 433 -1.76 31.31 7.32
C ASN A 433 -0.57 30.64 6.65
N LEU A 434 0.64 30.92 7.17
CA LEU A 434 1.90 30.47 6.60
C LEU A 434 2.26 29.02 6.95
N PHE A 435 1.62 28.43 7.96
CA PHE A 435 2.01 27.12 8.52
C PHE A 435 0.91 26.05 8.41
N GLY A 436 -0.16 26.33 7.66
CA GLY A 436 -1.30 25.42 7.51
C GLY A 436 -2.03 25.15 8.83
N LEU A 437 -2.01 26.09 9.79
CA LEU A 437 -2.57 25.86 11.12
C LEU A 437 -4.09 25.65 11.05
N LYS A 438 -4.56 24.57 11.70
CA LYS A 438 -5.96 24.09 11.69
C LYS A 438 -6.51 23.68 10.31
N ALA A 439 -5.67 23.57 9.29
CA ALA A 439 -6.08 22.99 8.01
C ALA A 439 -6.25 21.47 8.17
N THR A 440 -7.47 20.97 8.02
CA THR A 440 -7.79 19.54 8.11
C THR A 440 -7.89 18.92 6.72
N ASP A 441 -7.59 17.63 6.56
CA ASP A 441 -7.60 16.93 5.27
C ASP A 441 -8.91 17.09 4.46
N ASP A 442 -10.08 17.09 5.13
CA ASP A 442 -11.39 17.14 4.45
C ASP A 442 -11.77 18.54 3.94
N SER A 443 -11.22 19.58 4.55
CA SER A 443 -11.42 20.98 4.12
C SER A 443 -10.24 21.85 4.54
N PRO A 444 -9.06 21.70 3.90
CA PRO A 444 -7.85 22.37 4.34
C PRO A 444 -7.99 23.89 4.27
N TYR A 445 -8.58 24.40 3.17
CA TYR A 445 -8.83 25.83 3.01
C TYR A 445 -9.94 26.33 3.93
N GLY A 446 -11.06 25.61 4.05
CA GLY A 446 -12.20 26.02 4.87
C GLY A 446 -11.84 26.11 6.37
N ASN A 447 -11.20 25.07 6.90
CA ASN A 447 -10.90 24.95 8.32
C ASN A 447 -9.60 25.65 8.74
N GLY A 448 -8.71 25.96 7.79
CA GLY A 448 -7.48 26.70 8.07
C GLY A 448 -7.76 28.02 8.79
N GLU A 449 -7.00 28.28 9.85
CA GLU A 449 -7.13 29.49 10.66
C GLU A 449 -6.79 30.74 9.84
N ALA A 450 -7.50 31.83 10.09
CA ALA A 450 -7.21 33.13 9.50
C ALA A 450 -6.51 34.04 10.52
N PHE A 451 -5.50 34.76 10.06
CA PHE A 451 -4.71 35.69 10.86
C PHE A 451 -4.82 37.11 10.30
N ASN A 452 -4.76 38.11 11.18
CA ASN A 452 -4.82 39.52 10.76
C ASN A 452 -3.63 39.90 9.87
N SER A 453 -2.46 39.29 10.12
CA SER A 453 -1.24 39.47 9.34
C SER A 453 -0.41 38.17 9.31
N LYS A 454 0.60 38.13 8.43
CA LYS A 454 1.54 37.00 8.37
C LYS A 454 2.44 37.00 9.60
N GLU A 455 2.75 38.18 10.12
CA GLU A 455 3.50 38.40 11.34
C GLU A 455 2.79 37.82 12.56
N ASP A 456 1.46 37.99 12.65
CA ASP A 456 0.64 37.37 13.69
C ASP A 456 0.65 35.85 13.59
N CYS A 457 0.60 35.31 12.37
CA CYS A 457 0.73 33.87 12.14
C CYS A 457 2.09 33.34 12.61
N ILE A 458 3.19 34.06 12.31
CA ILE A 458 4.55 33.74 12.76
C ILE A 458 4.66 33.77 14.29
N GLU A 459 4.15 34.82 14.92
CA GLU A 459 4.09 34.95 16.38
C GLU A 459 3.35 33.77 17.01
N HIS A 460 2.18 33.45 16.48
CA HIS A 460 1.31 32.39 16.97
C HIS A 460 1.97 31.01 16.84
N ALA A 461 2.56 30.70 15.67
CA ALA A 461 3.26 29.45 15.43
C ALA A 461 4.49 29.29 16.35
N ALA A 462 5.30 30.34 16.48
CA ALA A 462 6.49 30.33 17.32
C ALA A 462 6.13 30.11 18.80
N LYS A 463 5.11 30.81 19.32
CA LYS A 463 4.71 30.71 20.72
C LYS A 463 4.00 29.38 21.02
N LEU A 464 2.83 29.14 20.41
CA LEU A 464 1.89 28.11 20.85
C LEU A 464 2.20 26.72 20.29
N TYR A 465 2.71 26.66 19.06
CA TYR A 465 3.02 25.38 18.42
C TYR A 465 4.44 24.94 18.73
N MET A 466 5.42 25.83 18.59
CA MET A 466 6.83 25.46 18.79
C MET A 466 7.25 25.56 20.25
N ASN A 467 7.25 26.75 20.84
CA ASN A 467 7.81 26.97 22.17
C ASN A 467 7.04 26.24 23.28
N GLU A 468 5.73 26.45 23.37
CA GLU A 468 4.88 25.84 24.40
C GLU A 468 4.47 24.40 24.06
N GLY A 469 4.56 24.03 22.78
CA GLY A 469 4.15 22.74 22.23
C GLY A 469 5.31 21.78 21.95
N TYR A 470 5.69 21.66 20.68
CA TYR A 470 6.62 20.64 20.19
C TYR A 470 8.00 20.66 20.84
N LEU A 471 8.48 21.83 21.29
CA LEU A 471 9.79 22.00 21.89
C LEU A 471 9.74 22.06 23.43
N ASN A 472 8.60 21.81 24.05
CA ASN A 472 8.41 21.84 25.50
C ASN A 472 8.38 20.41 26.07
N PRO A 473 9.38 19.97 26.85
CA PRO A 473 9.43 18.63 27.44
C PRO A 473 8.21 18.23 28.30
N GLY A 474 7.44 19.21 28.81
CA GLY A 474 6.20 18.96 29.56
C GLY A 474 4.95 18.79 28.70
N HIS A 475 5.03 18.97 27.38
CA HIS A 475 3.88 18.94 26.48
C HIS A 475 3.77 17.58 25.77
N TRP A 476 2.55 17.04 25.59
CA TRP A 476 2.32 15.71 25.00
C TRP A 476 2.88 15.54 23.57
N ARG A 477 3.01 16.65 22.83
CA ARG A 477 3.61 16.72 21.48
C ARG A 477 5.14 16.56 21.47
N TYR A 478 5.81 16.75 22.60
CA TYR A 478 7.27 16.70 22.66
C TYR A 478 7.79 15.28 22.50
N THR A 479 8.84 15.16 21.68
CA THR A 479 9.61 13.92 21.50
C THR A 479 11.11 14.22 21.44
N ALA A 480 11.50 15.33 20.81
CA ALA A 480 12.83 15.92 20.84
C ALA A 480 12.77 17.38 20.32
N THR A 481 13.90 18.11 20.38
CA THR A 481 13.96 19.53 20.00
C THR A 481 14.41 19.80 18.56
N TYR A 482 14.39 18.80 17.67
CA TYR A 482 14.84 18.90 16.27
C TYR A 482 13.74 18.45 15.29
N THR A 483 13.89 18.70 13.98
CA THR A 483 12.88 18.31 12.97
C THR A 483 12.70 16.80 12.91
N GLY A 484 13.81 16.06 12.81
CA GLY A 484 13.88 14.63 13.03
C GLY A 484 13.14 13.77 12.02
N ASP A 485 12.69 12.62 12.50
CA ASP A 485 12.05 11.58 11.71
C ASP A 485 10.89 10.96 12.51
N LYS A 486 10.35 9.83 12.05
CA LYS A 486 9.22 9.18 12.71
C LYS A 486 9.53 8.57 14.08
N ALA A 487 10.81 8.41 14.43
CA ALA A 487 11.23 7.91 15.74
C ALA A 487 11.31 9.03 16.80
N ALA A 488 11.74 10.24 16.42
CA ALA A 488 11.89 11.37 17.34
C ALA A 488 12.00 12.70 16.61
N GLY A 489 11.67 13.79 17.31
CA GLY A 489 11.59 15.14 16.77
C GLY A 489 10.18 15.52 16.35
N LEU A 490 10.02 16.71 15.78
CA LEU A 490 8.71 17.24 15.37
C LEU A 490 7.98 16.25 14.44
N ASN A 491 8.68 15.62 13.50
CA ASN A 491 8.08 14.72 12.51
C ASN A 491 7.40 13.47 13.10
N ALA A 492 7.75 13.09 14.34
CA ALA A 492 7.06 12.00 15.04
C ALA A 492 5.57 12.31 15.27
N LYS A 493 5.18 13.59 15.37
CA LYS A 493 3.80 14.00 15.69
C LYS A 493 3.25 15.15 14.84
N TYR A 494 4.06 15.85 14.05
CA TYR A 494 3.67 17.05 13.31
C TYR A 494 2.96 16.77 11.98
N ALA A 495 3.46 15.83 11.19
CA ALA A 495 2.96 15.54 9.84
C ALA A 495 2.84 14.04 9.60
N SER A 496 1.95 13.59 8.72
CA SER A 496 1.86 12.19 8.29
C SER A 496 2.96 11.81 7.29
N ASP A 497 3.51 12.77 6.55
CA ASP A 497 4.65 12.55 5.67
C ASP A 497 5.91 12.16 6.46
N ALA A 498 6.35 10.91 6.33
CA ALA A 498 7.54 10.39 6.99
C ALA A 498 8.83 11.16 6.65
N ASN A 499 8.84 11.91 5.54
CA ASN A 499 9.97 12.71 5.08
C ASN A 499 9.87 14.20 5.44
N TRP A 500 8.80 14.66 6.10
CA TRP A 500 8.57 16.09 6.41
C TRP A 500 9.76 16.74 7.13
N GLY A 501 10.26 16.11 8.20
CA GLY A 501 11.37 16.66 8.98
C GLY A 501 12.66 16.80 8.15
N LYS A 502 12.90 15.84 7.27
CA LYS A 502 14.03 15.83 6.32
C LYS A 502 13.89 16.93 5.27
N LYS A 503 12.68 17.19 4.77
CA LYS A 503 12.38 18.26 3.81
C LYS A 503 12.60 19.65 4.42
N VAL A 504 12.12 19.87 5.65
CA VAL A 504 12.34 21.13 6.39
C VAL A 504 13.82 21.34 6.68
N ALA A 505 14.56 20.33 7.14
CA ALA A 505 16.01 20.39 7.30
C ALA A 505 16.74 20.69 5.97
N GLY A 506 16.23 20.16 4.86
CA GLY A 506 16.70 20.48 3.51
C GLY A 506 16.52 21.95 3.13
N HIS A 507 15.45 22.61 3.58
CA HIS A 507 15.29 24.07 3.45
C HIS A 507 16.35 24.82 4.25
N MET A 508 16.59 24.45 5.51
CA MET A 508 17.63 25.06 6.35
C MET A 508 19.03 24.92 5.69
N ASN A 509 19.32 23.75 5.13
CA ASN A 509 20.57 23.51 4.43
C ASN A 509 20.72 24.36 3.16
N ARG A 510 19.63 24.66 2.44
CA ARG A 510 19.67 25.53 1.24
C ARG A 510 19.93 26.99 1.61
N PHE A 511 19.27 27.51 2.64
CA PHE A 511 19.59 28.82 3.21
C PHE A 511 21.07 28.91 3.57
N ASP A 512 21.55 27.97 4.39
CA ASP A 512 22.93 27.98 4.86
C ASP A 512 23.92 27.88 3.69
N SER A 513 23.62 27.05 2.68
CA SER A 513 24.48 26.93 1.49
C SER A 513 24.54 28.20 0.65
N TYR A 514 23.43 28.94 0.53
CA TYR A 514 23.40 30.22 -0.15
C TYR A 514 24.17 31.30 0.64
N LEU A 515 24.08 31.28 1.97
CA LEU A 515 24.67 32.29 2.85
C LEU A 515 26.13 32.00 3.27
N GLY A 516 26.78 31.04 2.62
CA GLY A 516 28.20 30.75 2.78
C GLY A 516 28.54 29.65 3.79
N LYS A 517 27.59 28.78 4.11
CA LYS A 517 27.76 27.56 4.93
C LYS A 517 28.32 27.82 6.33
N LYS A 518 27.88 28.91 6.97
CA LYS A 518 28.41 29.35 8.27
C LYS A 518 27.85 28.57 9.45
N GLU A 519 26.69 27.92 9.30
CA GLU A 519 26.02 27.24 10.41
C GLU A 519 26.10 25.72 10.35
N TYR A 520 26.39 25.13 9.18
CA TYR A 520 26.63 23.69 9.07
C TYR A 520 27.76 23.25 10.01
N ASN A 521 27.46 22.30 10.90
CA ASN A 521 28.38 21.83 11.95
C ASN A 521 28.90 22.91 12.91
N LYS A 522 28.20 24.05 13.05
CA LYS A 522 28.52 25.08 14.04
C LYS A 522 28.55 24.53 15.47
N TYR A 523 27.62 23.63 15.80
CA TYR A 523 27.57 22.97 17.10
C TYR A 523 27.93 21.49 16.97
N LYS A 524 28.49 20.92 18.05
CA LYS A 524 28.60 19.47 18.18
C LYS A 524 27.22 18.89 18.47
N LEU A 525 26.90 17.76 17.84
CA LEU A 525 25.70 16.98 18.14
C LEU A 525 26.09 15.71 18.87
N ALA A 526 25.36 15.35 19.92
CA ALA A 526 25.59 14.15 20.70
C ALA A 526 24.33 13.30 20.77
N ARG A 527 24.48 11.97 20.64
CA ARG A 527 23.38 11.02 20.84
C ARG A 527 23.36 10.58 22.30
N VAL A 528 22.20 10.63 22.92
CA VAL A 528 21.97 10.14 24.28
C VAL A 528 21.99 8.61 24.27
N MET A 529 22.97 8.00 24.93
CA MET A 529 23.14 6.54 24.93
C MET A 529 22.29 5.81 25.97
N ASN A 530 21.94 6.50 27.06
CA ASN A 530 21.08 6.01 28.14
C ASN A 530 20.20 7.17 28.61
N ASN A 531 19.07 6.90 29.25
CA ASN A 531 18.22 7.97 29.78
C ASN A 531 19.03 8.91 30.70
N VAL A 532 19.05 10.21 30.39
CA VAL A 532 19.79 11.22 31.16
C VAL A 532 18.84 12.27 31.76
N GLU A 533 19.18 12.76 32.95
CA GLU A 533 18.44 13.83 33.62
C GLU A 533 18.97 15.20 33.19
N VAL A 534 18.06 16.10 32.84
CA VAL A 534 18.38 17.51 32.58
C VAL A 534 18.13 18.30 33.86
N LYS A 535 19.12 19.08 34.27
CA LYS A 535 19.10 19.87 35.50
C LYS A 535 19.44 21.32 35.20
N LYS A 536 19.00 22.24 36.06
CA LYS A 536 19.22 23.69 35.89
C LYS A 536 20.70 24.08 35.98
N ASN A 537 21.44 23.48 36.91
CA ASN A 537 22.87 23.70 37.13
C ASN A 537 23.56 22.33 37.31
N PRO A 538 24.89 22.25 37.10
CA PRO A 538 25.68 21.02 37.14
C PRO A 538 25.91 20.49 38.58
N SER A 539 24.81 20.16 39.27
CA SER A 539 24.84 19.55 40.60
C SER A 539 23.85 18.40 40.68
N ILE A 540 24.29 17.29 41.27
CA ILE A 540 23.45 16.10 41.49
C ILE A 540 22.25 16.40 42.41
N SER A 541 22.39 17.36 43.34
CA SER A 541 21.34 17.75 44.28
C SER A 541 20.24 18.61 43.66
N ASN A 542 20.46 19.18 42.46
CA ASN A 542 19.43 19.98 41.81
C ASN A 542 18.25 19.13 41.38
N GLU A 543 17.07 19.75 41.44
CA GLU A 543 15.85 19.16 40.91
C GLU A 543 16.00 18.85 39.42
N ARG A 544 15.50 17.67 39.06
CA ARG A 544 15.41 17.23 37.68
C ARG A 544 14.32 18.04 36.97
N LEU A 545 14.69 18.77 35.93
CA LEU A 545 13.73 19.49 35.09
C LEU A 545 12.93 18.52 34.21
N TYR A 546 13.63 17.63 33.50
CA TYR A 546 13.03 16.58 32.67
C TYR A 546 14.05 15.47 32.38
N ARG A 547 13.62 14.42 31.66
CA ARG A 547 14.48 13.33 31.18
C ARG A 547 14.58 13.36 29.67
N LEU A 548 15.78 13.10 29.16
CA LEU A 548 15.99 12.77 27.76
C LEU A 548 16.01 11.25 27.60
N ASN A 549 15.31 10.76 26.59
CA ASN A 549 15.26 9.35 26.28
C ASN A 549 16.51 8.92 25.50
N THR A 550 16.85 7.64 25.60
CA THR A 550 17.86 7.01 24.74
C THR A 550 17.61 7.29 23.26
N ASN A 551 18.68 7.44 22.49
CA ASN A 551 18.73 7.76 21.06
C ASN A 551 18.27 9.16 20.64
N VAL A 552 17.81 10.00 21.56
CA VAL A 552 17.58 11.43 21.27
C VAL A 552 18.92 12.12 21.01
N VAL A 553 18.94 13.03 20.04
CA VAL A 553 20.10 13.88 19.75
C VAL A 553 20.00 15.22 20.50
N VAL A 554 21.12 15.69 21.04
CA VAL A 554 21.23 17.00 21.68
C VAL A 554 22.30 17.84 21.01
N THR A 555 22.11 19.16 21.05
CA THR A 555 23.12 20.13 20.66
C THR A 555 23.98 20.45 21.86
N VAL A 556 25.29 20.23 21.74
CA VAL A 556 26.27 20.49 22.80
C VAL A 556 26.83 21.90 22.64
N THR A 557 26.66 22.70 23.69
CA THR A 557 27.14 24.08 23.77
C THR A 557 28.31 24.25 24.74
N GLY A 558 28.54 23.26 25.60
CA GLY A 558 29.69 23.21 26.49
C GLY A 558 29.80 21.86 27.19
N GLU A 559 30.96 21.64 27.80
CA GLU A 559 31.24 20.48 28.64
C GLU A 559 32.12 20.93 29.79
N GLU A 560 31.80 20.46 31.00
CA GLU A 560 32.59 20.72 32.20
C GLU A 560 32.66 19.48 33.09
N ILE A 561 33.76 19.34 33.84
CA ILE A 561 33.93 18.25 34.80
C ILE A 561 33.82 18.83 36.21
N ILE A 562 32.84 18.35 36.97
CA ILE A 562 32.64 18.74 38.37
C ILE A 562 32.63 17.49 39.23
N ASN A 563 33.53 17.43 40.22
CA ASN A 563 33.71 16.29 41.12
C ASN A 563 33.85 14.95 40.38
N GLY A 564 34.65 14.94 39.31
CA GLY A 564 34.91 13.76 38.48
C GLY A 564 33.75 13.32 37.58
N LYS A 565 32.68 14.10 37.46
CA LYS A 565 31.55 13.83 36.56
C LYS A 565 31.48 14.85 35.44
N ALA A 566 31.33 14.37 34.21
CA ALA A 566 31.10 15.22 33.04
C ALA A 566 29.66 15.75 33.03
N TRP A 567 29.52 17.06 32.80
CA TRP A 567 28.27 17.77 32.62
C TRP A 567 28.25 18.38 31.23
N ILE A 568 27.24 18.01 30.45
CA ILE A 568 27.04 18.51 29.09
C ILE A 568 26.01 19.63 29.15
N LYS A 569 26.34 20.77 28.54
CA LYS A 569 25.47 21.95 28.46
C LYS A 569 24.75 22.05 27.11
#